data_AF-A0ABD5EFB6-F1
#
_entry.id   AF-A0ABD5EFB6-F1
#
_cell.length_a   1.000
_cell.length_b   1.000
_cell.length_c   1.000
_cell.angle_alpha   90.00
_cell.angle_beta   90.00
_cell.angle_gamma   90.00
#
_symmetry.space_group_name_H-M   'P 1'
#
loop_
_entity.id
_entity.type
_entity.pdbx_description
1 polymer ?
#
loop_
_entity_poly.entity_id
_entity_poly.type
_entity_poly.pdbx_seq_one_letter_code
_entity_poly.pdbx_strand_id
1 'polypeptide(L)'
;MRVKLGHWGRVVAAVAMSVGLLTACGSGENQMPQADAVTITHKFGETKVPPAPQRVVTVGWTDQDFVLPFGVIPVSTRDFEENYSNYPWVASATGGKAIPT
;
A
#
# COMPACT_ATOMS: atom_id res chain seq x y z
N MET A 1 46.20 41.41 -27.33
CA MET A 1 44.80 41.42 -27.79
C MET A 1 43.93 40.86 -26.67
N ARG A 2 43.23 41.69 -25.88
CA ARG A 2 42.40 41.22 -24.75
C ARG A 2 40.95 41.06 -25.22
N VAL A 3 40.47 39.82 -25.29
CA VAL A 3 39.08 39.51 -25.61
C VAL A 3 38.22 39.87 -24.40
N LYS A 4 37.36 40.88 -24.52
CA LYS A 4 36.33 41.20 -23.51
C LYS A 4 35.26 40.11 -23.56
N LEU A 5 35.33 39.14 -22.66
CA LEU A 5 34.28 38.14 -22.48
C LEU A 5 33.04 38.84 -21.89
N GLY A 6 32.07 39.14 -22.75
CA GLY A 6 30.83 39.80 -22.37
C GLY A 6 29.99 38.94 -21.42
N HIS A 7 29.26 39.61 -20.53
CA HIS A 7 28.34 39.02 -19.55
C HIS A 7 27.30 38.05 -20.14
N TRP A 8 27.10 38.08 -21.47
CA TRP A 8 26.25 37.14 -22.20
C TRP A 8 26.73 35.68 -22.21
N GLY A 9 28.04 35.43 -22.11
CA GLY A 9 28.55 34.04 -22.04
C GLY A 9 28.12 33.30 -20.78
N ARG A 10 27.86 34.04 -19.69
CA ARG A 10 27.41 33.49 -18.40
C ARG A 10 25.94 33.08 -18.41
N VAL A 11 25.11 33.70 -19.25
CA VAL A 11 23.66 33.43 -19.30
C VAL A 11 23.37 32.12 -20.05
N VAL A 12 24.12 31.82 -21.11
CA VAL A 12 23.92 30.59 -21.90
C VAL A 12 24.31 29.34 -21.11
N ALA A 13 25.36 29.39 -20.29
CA ALA A 13 25.78 28.27 -19.46
C ALA A 13 24.79 27.96 -18.32
N ALA A 14 24.11 28.98 -17.77
CA ALA A 14 23.15 28.80 -16.69
C ALA A 14 21.85 28.11 -17.14
N VAL A 15 21.39 28.39 -18.37
CA VAL A 15 20.16 27.79 -18.90
C VAL A 15 20.33 26.30 -19.26
N ALA A 16 21.50 25.89 -19.74
CA ALA A 16 21.77 24.49 -20.05
C ALA A 16 21.81 23.59 -18.80
N MET A 17 22.23 24.11 -17.65
CA MET A 17 22.24 23.38 -16.38
C MET A 17 20.84 23.17 -15.78
N SER A 18 19.89 24.08 -16.04
CA SER A 18 18.51 23.95 -15.55
C SER A 18 17.68 22.90 -16.30
N VAL A 19 17.99 22.59 -17.56
CA VAL A 19 17.24 21.59 -18.35
C VAL A 19 17.67 20.15 -18.01
N GLY A 20 18.93 19.94 -17.61
CA GLY A 20 19.44 18.62 -17.24
C GLY A 20 18.88 18.07 -15.91
N LEU A 21 18.41 18.95 -15.01
CA LEU A 21 17.92 18.58 -13.68
C LEU A 21 16.50 17.98 -13.67
N LEU A 22 15.75 18.09 -14.77
CA LEU A 22 14.35 17.60 -14.84
C LEU A 22 14.22 16.14 -15.28
N THR A 23 15.30 15.51 -15.75
CA THR A 23 15.27 14.12 -16.26
C THR A 23 15.55 13.06 -15.19
N ALA A 24 15.69 13.46 -13.91
CA ALA A 24 16.04 12.53 -12.83
C ALA A 24 14.84 11.83 -12.16
N CYS A 25 13.60 12.17 -12.52
CA CYS A 25 12.42 11.38 -12.13
C CYS A 25 12.30 10.13 -13.02
N GLY A 26 13.30 9.26 -12.96
CA GLY A 26 13.12 7.87 -13.34
C GLY A 26 12.26 7.22 -12.25
N SER A 27 11.07 6.77 -12.61
CA SER A 27 10.22 5.92 -11.77
C SER A 27 11.02 4.69 -11.36
N GLY A 28 11.61 4.73 -10.17
CA GLY A 28 12.11 3.54 -9.52
C GLY A 28 10.90 2.65 -9.27
N GLU A 29 10.81 1.56 -10.03
CA GLU A 29 9.83 0.53 -9.79
C GLU A 29 10.08 0.03 -8.38
N ASN A 30 9.21 0.41 -7.44
CA ASN A 30 9.24 -0.12 -6.09
C ASN A 30 8.97 -1.62 -6.21
N GLN A 31 10.03 -2.40 -6.39
CA GLN A 31 10.01 -3.85 -6.32
C GLN A 31 9.72 -4.19 -4.85
N MET A 32 8.44 -4.21 -4.50
CA MET A 32 8.01 -4.79 -3.24
C MET A 32 8.41 -6.27 -3.27
N PRO A 33 9.00 -6.81 -2.19
CA PRO A 33 9.32 -8.22 -2.11
C PRO A 33 8.08 -9.04 -2.47
N GLN A 34 8.19 -9.85 -3.51
CA GLN A 34 7.11 -10.74 -3.90
C GLN A 34 6.98 -11.78 -2.80
N ALA A 35 5.88 -11.73 -2.05
CA ALA A 35 5.59 -12.76 -1.06
C ALA A 35 5.51 -14.12 -1.76
N ASP A 36 6.01 -15.16 -1.10
CA ASP A 36 5.82 -16.53 -1.55
C ASP A 36 4.47 -17.08 -1.05
N ALA A 37 3.99 -18.14 -1.69
CA ALA A 37 2.84 -18.88 -1.19
C ALA A 37 3.17 -19.53 0.17
N VAL A 38 2.21 -19.50 1.10
CA VAL A 38 2.36 -20.06 2.45
C VAL A 38 1.45 -21.27 2.61
N THR A 39 1.97 -22.36 3.16
CA THR A 39 1.15 -23.54 3.52
C THR A 39 0.79 -23.47 5.00
N ILE A 40 -0.49 -23.59 5.31
CA ILE A 40 -1.04 -23.58 6.67
C ILE A 40 -1.59 -24.96 6.98
N THR A 41 -1.08 -25.60 8.04
CA THR A 41 -1.63 -26.85 8.58
C THR A 41 -2.78 -26.54 9.54
N HIS A 42 -3.86 -27.29 9.42
CA HIS A 42 -5.05 -27.18 10.26
C HIS A 42 -5.70 -28.55 10.46
N LYS A 43 -6.76 -28.63 11.27
CA LYS A 43 -7.44 -29.89 11.63
C LYS A 43 -7.82 -30.77 10.43
N PHE A 44 -8.12 -30.17 9.27
CA PHE A 44 -8.56 -30.88 8.06
C PHE A 44 -7.45 -31.15 7.03
N GLY A 45 -6.17 -31.02 7.42
CA GLY A 45 -5.02 -31.18 6.52
C GLY A 45 -4.29 -29.85 6.30
N GLU A 46 -3.96 -29.53 5.07
CA GLU A 46 -3.17 -28.34 4.71
C GLU A 46 -3.89 -27.48 3.68
N THR A 47 -3.73 -26.16 3.79
CA THR A 47 -4.17 -25.19 2.79
C THR A 47 -2.98 -24.37 2.31
N LYS A 48 -2.79 -24.30 0.99
CA LYS A 48 -1.81 -23.40 0.37
C LYS A 48 -2.47 -22.07 0.03
N VAL A 49 -2.01 -21.00 0.67
CA VAL A 49 -2.48 -19.63 0.47
C VAL A 49 -1.59 -18.95 -0.58
N PRO A 50 -2.14 -18.41 -1.69
CA PRO A 50 -1.36 -17.70 -2.68
C PRO A 50 -0.81 -16.38 -2.09
N PRO A 51 0.28 -15.85 -2.65
CA PRO A 51 0.81 -14.58 -2.18
C PRO A 51 -0.15 -13.42 -2.47
N ALA A 52 -0.11 -12.40 -1.60
CA ALA A 52 -0.91 -11.17 -1.72
C ALA A 52 -2.41 -11.40 -1.99
N PRO A 53 -3.16 -12.02 -1.05
CA PRO A 53 -4.60 -12.21 -1.21
C PRO A 53 -5.33 -10.86 -1.33
N GLN A 54 -6.21 -10.74 -2.32
CA GLN A 54 -6.89 -9.47 -2.64
C GLN A 54 -8.29 -9.35 -2.02
N ARG A 55 -8.92 -10.48 -1.70
CA ARG A 55 -10.31 -10.53 -1.22
C ARG A 55 -10.41 -11.57 -0.12
N VAL A 56 -10.69 -11.11 1.10
CA VAL A 56 -10.76 -11.94 2.31
C VAL A 56 -12.20 -11.95 2.82
N VAL A 57 -12.70 -13.15 3.14
CA VAL A 57 -13.98 -13.35 3.82
C VAL A 57 -13.68 -13.97 5.18
N THR A 58 -14.35 -13.50 6.23
CA THR A 58 -14.24 -14.06 7.58
C THR A 58 -15.53 -14.80 7.94
N VAL A 59 -15.40 -16.00 8.52
CA VAL A 59 -16.53 -16.94 8.65
C VAL A 59 -16.89 -17.25 10.10
N GLY A 60 -15.91 -17.14 11.01
CA GLY A 60 -16.13 -17.18 12.45
C GLY A 60 -16.75 -15.88 12.97
N TRP A 61 -17.27 -15.94 14.19
CA TRP A 61 -17.94 -14.81 14.85
C TRP A 61 -17.00 -13.63 15.13
N THR A 62 -15.70 -13.90 15.32
CA THR A 62 -14.70 -12.89 15.74
C THR A 62 -13.51 -12.83 14.79
N ASP A 63 -13.58 -13.51 13.64
CA ASP A 63 -12.44 -13.68 12.74
C ASP A 63 -11.95 -12.33 12.17
N GLN A 64 -12.87 -11.37 12.02
CA GLN A 64 -12.58 -10.00 11.60
C GLN A 64 -11.62 -9.26 12.54
N ASP A 65 -11.63 -9.54 13.85
CA ASP A 65 -10.73 -8.90 14.81
C ASP A 65 -9.25 -9.27 14.58
N PHE A 66 -8.99 -10.42 13.97
CA PHE A 66 -7.61 -10.86 13.68
C PHE A 66 -7.04 -10.22 12.41
N VAL A 67 -7.88 -9.84 11.44
CA VAL A 67 -7.42 -9.36 10.12
C VAL A 67 -7.38 -7.83 10.03
N LEU A 68 -8.24 -7.13 10.76
CA LEU A 68 -8.27 -5.66 10.79
C LEU A 68 -6.93 -5.02 11.21
N PRO A 69 -6.19 -5.53 12.23
CA PRO A 69 -4.89 -4.97 12.60
C PRO A 69 -3.82 -5.07 11.50
N PHE A 70 -3.99 -5.99 10.54
CA PHE A 70 -3.11 -6.12 9.38
C PHE A 70 -3.53 -5.22 8.20
N GLY A 71 -4.51 -4.33 8.40
CA GLY A 71 -5.04 -3.46 7.36
C GLY A 71 -5.96 -4.18 6.35
N VAL A 72 -6.38 -5.41 6.67
CA VAL A 72 -7.28 -6.18 5.81
C VAL A 72 -8.72 -5.89 6.21
N ILE A 73 -9.47 -5.24 5.31
CA ILE A 73 -10.92 -5.07 5.44
C ILE A 73 -11.60 -6.21 4.69
N PRO A 74 -12.33 -7.12 5.36
CA PRO A 74 -13.01 -8.22 4.69
C PRO A 74 -14.07 -7.74 3.70
N VAL A 75 -14.29 -8.50 2.63
CA VAL A 75 -15.36 -8.22 1.65
C VAL A 75 -16.72 -8.74 2.10
N SER A 76 -16.75 -9.63 3.09
CA SER A 76 -17.94 -10.10 3.82
C SER A 76 -17.48 -10.72 5.14
N THR A 77 -18.28 -10.54 6.17
CA THR A 77 -18.07 -11.09 7.52
C THR A 77 -19.31 -11.82 8.00
N ARG A 78 -19.14 -12.76 8.93
CA ARG A 78 -20.27 -13.22 9.73
C ARG A 78 -20.71 -12.10 10.68
N ASP A 79 -22.00 -11.80 10.72
CA ASP A 79 -22.54 -10.85 11.67
C ASP A 79 -22.33 -11.34 13.11
N PHE A 80 -21.87 -10.47 14.00
CA PHE A 80 -21.53 -10.80 15.39
C PHE A 80 -22.42 -10.05 16.38
N GLU A 81 -22.45 -8.72 16.27
CA GLU A 81 -23.34 -7.85 17.01
C GLU A 81 -23.64 -6.57 16.23
N GLU A 82 -24.77 -5.94 16.54
CA GLU A 82 -25.28 -4.75 15.86
C GLU A 82 -24.31 -3.55 15.88
N ASN A 83 -23.56 -3.40 16.98
CA ASN A 83 -22.69 -2.24 17.20
C ASN A 83 -21.21 -2.50 16.91
N TYR A 84 -20.85 -3.63 16.30
CA TYR A 84 -19.45 -4.03 16.11
C TYR A 84 -18.64 -2.96 15.37
N SER A 85 -19.24 -2.31 14.36
CA SER A 85 -18.59 -1.26 13.56
C SER A 85 -18.25 0.01 14.36
N ASN A 86 -18.88 0.22 15.53
CA ASN A 86 -18.68 1.39 16.37
C ASN A 86 -17.52 1.22 17.37
N TYR A 87 -16.97 0.01 17.49
CA TYR A 87 -15.84 -0.24 18.37
C TYR A 87 -14.61 0.58 17.95
N PRO A 88 -13.85 1.15 18.90
CA PRO A 88 -12.77 2.09 18.57
C PRO A 88 -11.73 1.54 17.59
N TRP A 89 -11.34 0.27 17.75
CA TRP A 89 -10.36 -0.36 16.85
C TRP A 89 -10.94 -0.66 15.47
N VAL A 90 -12.23 -1.00 15.39
CA VAL A 90 -12.93 -1.26 14.13
C VAL A 90 -13.09 0.05 13.35
N ALA A 91 -13.64 1.08 13.99
CA ALA A 91 -13.78 2.40 13.41
C ALA A 91 -12.43 2.97 12.95
N SER A 92 -11.37 2.77 13.75
CA SER A 92 -10.01 3.16 13.38
C SER A 92 -9.51 2.39 12.14
N ALA A 93 -9.79 1.10 12.02
CA ALA A 93 -9.32 0.27 10.91
C ALA A 93 -10.10 0.51 9.61
N THR A 94 -11.40 0.84 9.68
CA THR A 94 -12.28 1.01 8.52
C THR A 94 -12.47 2.46 8.09
N GLY A 95 -11.93 3.43 8.85
CA GLY A 95 -12.22 4.84 8.68
C GLY A 95 -13.68 5.18 9.00
N GLY A 96 -14.27 4.48 9.97
CA GLY A 96 -15.66 4.65 10.41
C GLY A 96 -16.71 4.04 9.47
N LYS A 97 -16.30 3.26 8.46
CA LYS A 97 -17.22 2.55 7.56
C LYS A 97 -17.63 1.22 8.18
N ALA A 98 -18.89 0.85 8.00
CA ALA A 98 -19.36 -0.48 8.36
C ALA A 98 -18.70 -1.55 7.48
N ILE A 99 -18.44 -2.72 8.06
CA ILE A 99 -17.93 -3.88 7.33
C ILE A 99 -19.13 -4.65 6.75
N PRO A 100 -19.10 -5.06 5.46
CA PRO A 100 -20.17 -5.83 4.86
C PRO A 100 -20.39 -7.19 5.54
N THR A 101 -21.64 -7.59 5.72
CA THR A 101 -22.05 -8.93 6.13
C THR A 101 -22.63 -9.72 4.96
#